data_AF-A0A525VSC6-F1
#
_entry.id   AF-A0A525VSC6-F1
#
_cell.length_a   1.000
_cell.length_b   1.000
_cell.length_c   1.000
_cell.angle_alpha   90.00
_cell.angle_beta   90.00
_cell.angle_gamma   90.00
#
_symmetry.space_group_name_H-M   'P 1'
#
loop_
_entity.id
_entity.type
_entity.pdbx_description
1 polymer ?
#
loop_
_entity_poly.entity_id
_entity_poly.type
_entity_poly.pdbx_seq_one_letter_code
_entity_poly.pdbx_strand_id
1 'polypeptide(L)'
;MRVDAGVVSHTVTFAGDANHKAASKTVTSYILKAAVTLTGAGLNGSGYFGTYDGLAHAATATVTGVGVNGVIGVIGQVTSDTTATDAGVVSHTVTFAGDANHKAASKTVTSYILKATAVITVTGYNVVFDGAAHTATGTATGVNGEDLSAGLNLSLTTHTNVGVYLNETVTFTGGTNYKDAVKLVSDRIRVI
;
A
#
# COMPACT_ATOMS: atom_id res chain seq x y z
N MET A 1 18.65 8.85 -40.01
CA MET A 1 17.18 8.87 -39.81
C MET A 1 16.93 9.18 -38.34
N ARG A 2 16.15 10.22 -38.02
CA ARG A 2 15.80 10.53 -36.64
C ARG A 2 14.73 9.55 -36.17
N VAL A 3 14.89 9.01 -34.97
CA VAL A 3 13.98 8.00 -34.38
C VAL A 3 13.05 8.59 -33.31
N ASP A 4 13.30 9.83 -32.87
CA ASP A 4 12.52 10.48 -31.82
C ASP A 4 11.30 11.24 -32.36
N ALA A 5 10.22 11.22 -31.58
CA ALA A 5 9.00 11.98 -31.87
C ALA A 5 9.30 13.47 -32.05
N GLY A 6 8.64 14.11 -33.02
CA GLY A 6 8.89 15.49 -33.37
C GLY A 6 8.63 15.79 -34.86
N VAL A 7 8.89 17.05 -35.21
CA VAL A 7 8.72 17.57 -36.57
C VAL A 7 10.07 17.60 -37.27
N VAL A 8 10.15 17.07 -38.49
CA VAL A 8 11.35 17.12 -39.33
C VAL A 8 11.00 17.76 -40.67
N SER A 9 11.78 18.76 -41.08
CA SER A 9 11.64 19.37 -42.39
C SER A 9 12.75 18.88 -43.32
N HIS A 10 12.37 18.40 -44.49
CA HIS A 10 13.24 17.99 -45.57
C HIS A 10 13.06 18.95 -46.74
N THR A 11 14.12 19.65 -47.14
CA THR A 11 14.09 20.49 -48.34
C THR A 11 14.60 19.70 -49.52
N VAL A 12 13.75 19.52 -50.53
CA VAL A 12 14.12 18.95 -51.82
C VAL A 12 14.44 20.11 -52.75
N THR A 13 15.66 20.12 -53.28
CA THR A 13 16.14 21.13 -54.22
C THR A 13 16.37 20.51 -55.59
N PHE A 14 15.90 21.20 -56.62
CA PHE A 14 16.32 21.02 -58.00
C PHE A 14 17.18 22.23 -58.35
N ALA A 15 18.45 22.01 -58.70
CA ALA A 15 19.40 23.09 -58.97
C ALA A 15 19.10 23.87 -60.25
N GLY A 16 18.17 23.39 -61.08
CA GLY A 16 17.93 23.90 -62.42
C GLY A 16 18.77 23.15 -63.46
N ASP A 17 18.45 23.38 -64.73
CA ASP A 17 19.26 22.96 -65.88
C ASP A 17 19.20 24.05 -66.97
N ALA A 18 19.75 23.77 -68.15
CA ALA A 18 19.79 24.73 -69.26
C ALA A 18 18.39 25.23 -69.71
N ASN A 19 17.34 24.44 -69.46
CA ASN A 19 15.97 24.70 -69.91
C ASN A 19 14.99 24.98 -68.75
N HIS A 20 15.40 24.76 -67.49
CA HIS A 20 14.52 24.87 -66.32
C HIS A 20 15.17 25.65 -65.17
N LYS A 21 14.37 26.51 -64.51
CA LYS A 21 14.82 27.27 -63.33
C LYS A 21 15.03 26.35 -62.12
N ALA A 22 15.98 26.72 -61.27
CA ALA A 22 16.13 26.12 -59.95
C ALA A 22 14.83 26.26 -59.14
N ALA A 23 14.50 25.22 -58.38
CA ALA A 23 13.32 25.20 -57.52
C ALA A 23 13.63 24.46 -56.22
N SER A 24 12.91 24.79 -55.17
CA SER A 24 12.98 24.04 -53.93
C SER A 24 11.61 23.93 -53.28
N LYS A 25 11.40 22.85 -52.54
CA LYS A 25 10.21 22.66 -51.73
C LYS A 25 10.60 22.00 -50.41
N THR A 26 10.08 22.54 -49.32
CA THR A 26 10.19 21.91 -48.01
C THR A 26 8.99 21.00 -47.78
N VAL A 27 9.28 19.76 -47.40
CA VAL A 27 8.33 18.75 -46.94
C VAL A 27 8.52 18.58 -45.45
N THR A 28 7.44 18.57 -44.69
CA THR A 28 7.48 18.36 -43.24
C THR A 28 6.91 16.99 -42.90
N SER A 29 7.64 16.22 -42.11
CA SER A 29 7.25 14.93 -41.54
C SER A 29 7.00 15.06 -40.05
N TYR A 30 6.00 14.34 -39.54
CA TYR A 30 5.61 14.35 -38.13
C TYR A 30 5.73 12.94 -37.57
N ILE A 31 6.54 12.78 -36.52
CA ILE A 31 6.60 11.55 -35.71
C ILE A 31 5.85 11.85 -34.41
N LEU A 32 4.74 11.16 -34.17
CA LEU A 32 3.95 11.35 -32.96
C LEU A 32 4.56 10.60 -31.77
N LYS A 33 4.35 11.12 -30.56
CA LYS A 33 4.68 10.38 -29.33
C LYS A 33 3.78 9.15 -29.20
N ALA A 34 4.39 8.04 -28.77
CA ALA A 34 3.69 6.79 -28.54
C ALA A 34 2.93 6.78 -27.20
N ALA A 35 1.91 5.94 -27.09
CA ALA A 35 1.24 5.68 -25.83
C ALA A 35 2.09 4.76 -24.93
N VAL A 36 1.83 4.81 -23.62
CA VAL A 36 2.39 3.88 -22.63
C VAL A 36 1.26 3.20 -21.87
N THR A 37 1.57 2.05 -21.27
CA THR A 37 0.69 1.33 -20.36
C THR A 37 1.32 1.30 -18.97
N LEU A 38 0.54 1.66 -17.95
CA LEU A 38 0.95 1.57 -16.55
C LEU A 38 0.34 0.31 -15.90
N THR A 39 1.16 -0.48 -15.24
CA THR A 39 0.73 -1.68 -14.50
C THR A 39 1.25 -1.59 -13.08
N GLY A 40 0.41 -1.74 -12.05
CA GLY A 40 0.87 -1.68 -10.66
C GLY A 40 1.91 -2.78 -10.39
N ALA A 41 2.88 -2.51 -9.54
CA ALA A 41 4.01 -3.43 -9.31
C ALA A 41 3.77 -4.46 -8.18
N GLY A 42 2.64 -4.36 -7.46
CA GLY A 42 2.25 -5.28 -6.41
C GLY A 42 1.55 -6.54 -6.91
N LEU A 43 1.13 -7.37 -5.95
CA LEU A 43 0.41 -8.62 -6.23
C LEU A 43 -0.82 -8.36 -7.11
N ASN A 44 -0.97 -9.11 -8.21
CA ASN A 44 -2.05 -8.95 -9.19
C ASN A 44 -2.12 -7.55 -9.85
N GLY A 45 -0.99 -6.84 -9.96
CA GLY A 45 -0.95 -5.52 -10.60
C GLY A 45 -1.45 -4.37 -9.71
N SER A 46 -1.48 -4.61 -8.40
CA SER A 46 -1.87 -3.66 -7.35
C SER A 46 -0.70 -2.77 -6.90
N GLY A 47 -0.92 -1.95 -5.88
CA GLY A 47 0.08 -1.10 -5.22
C GLY A 47 0.83 -1.89 -4.15
N TYR A 48 0.88 -1.37 -2.93
CA TYR A 48 1.42 -2.13 -1.81
C TYR A 48 0.46 -3.25 -1.40
N PHE A 49 0.99 -4.42 -1.02
CA PHE A 49 0.23 -5.52 -0.43
C PHE A 49 1.01 -6.08 0.75
N GLY A 50 0.48 -5.93 1.96
CA GLY A 50 1.16 -6.38 3.18
C GLY A 50 0.29 -6.25 4.42
N THR A 51 0.82 -6.66 5.56
CA THR A 51 0.21 -6.40 6.88
C THR A 51 0.65 -5.06 7.43
N TYR A 52 -0.18 -4.44 8.26
CA TYR A 52 0.17 -3.22 8.98
C TYR A 52 1.48 -3.41 9.77
N ASP A 53 2.43 -2.54 9.52
CA ASP A 53 3.78 -2.50 10.09
C ASP A 53 4.14 -1.10 10.63
N GLY A 54 3.19 -0.16 10.60
CA GLY A 54 3.37 1.24 11.00
C GLY A 54 4.15 2.12 10.01
N LEU A 55 4.49 1.61 8.82
CA LEU A 55 5.22 2.36 7.80
C LEU A 55 4.28 2.92 6.72
N ALA A 56 4.69 4.05 6.14
CA ALA A 56 3.99 4.67 5.02
C ALA A 56 4.35 3.96 3.70
N HIS A 57 3.33 3.55 2.95
CA HIS A 57 3.47 2.81 1.69
C HIS A 57 2.93 3.60 0.50
N ALA A 58 3.75 3.81 -0.52
CA ALA A 58 3.32 4.35 -1.82
C ALA A 58 3.01 3.22 -2.81
N ALA A 59 2.07 3.46 -3.72
CA ALA A 59 1.89 2.58 -4.86
C ALA A 59 2.97 2.84 -5.91
N THR A 60 3.42 1.79 -6.59
CA THR A 60 4.30 1.93 -7.76
C THR A 60 3.66 1.27 -8.98
N ALA A 61 4.04 1.72 -10.16
CA ALA A 61 3.66 1.10 -11.42
C ALA A 61 4.83 1.04 -12.40
N THR A 62 4.89 -0.07 -13.13
CA THR A 62 5.77 -0.27 -14.27
C THR A 62 5.18 0.45 -15.48
N VAL A 63 6.00 1.26 -16.14
CA VAL A 63 5.67 1.93 -17.39
C VAL A 63 6.18 1.07 -18.54
N THR A 64 5.27 0.60 -19.37
CA THR A 64 5.58 -0.14 -20.60
C THR A 64 5.27 0.70 -21.82
N GLY A 65 6.21 0.74 -22.76
CA GLY A 65 6.11 1.56 -23.96
C GLY A 65 6.90 0.93 -25.10
N VAL A 66 6.74 1.51 -26.29
CA VAL A 66 7.50 1.10 -27.46
C VAL A 66 8.93 1.66 -27.38
N GLY A 67 9.90 0.76 -27.26
CA GLY A 67 11.31 1.09 -27.31
C GLY A 67 11.85 1.23 -28.74
N VAL A 68 13.18 1.20 -28.85
CA VAL A 68 13.88 1.26 -30.14
C VAL A 68 13.43 0.11 -31.06
N ASN A 69 13.35 0.39 -32.36
CA ASN A 69 12.92 -0.57 -33.40
C ASN A 69 11.50 -1.13 -33.22
N GLY A 70 10.64 -0.47 -32.45
CA GLY A 70 9.23 -0.86 -32.33
C GLY A 70 8.94 -1.95 -31.29
N VAL A 71 9.96 -2.39 -30.53
CA VAL A 71 9.81 -3.45 -29.52
C VAL A 71 9.13 -2.88 -28.27
N ILE A 72 8.04 -3.50 -27.79
CA ILE A 72 7.39 -3.12 -26.54
C ILE A 72 8.20 -3.66 -25.35
N GLY A 73 8.47 -2.82 -24.37
CA GLY A 73 9.19 -3.20 -23.15
C GLY A 73 8.96 -2.26 -21.98
N VAL A 74 9.59 -2.57 -20.85
CA VAL A 74 9.62 -1.69 -19.69
C VAL A 74 10.54 -0.51 -19.98
N ILE A 75 10.02 0.71 -19.80
CA ILE A 75 10.76 1.95 -20.03
C ILE A 75 10.96 2.75 -18.75
N GLY A 76 10.34 2.34 -17.64
CA GLY A 76 10.53 2.98 -16.34
C GLY A 76 9.58 2.46 -15.27
N GLN A 77 9.69 3.06 -14.10
CA GLN A 77 8.81 2.86 -12.95
C GLN A 77 8.40 4.23 -12.42
N VAL A 78 7.15 4.35 -11.98
CA VAL A 78 6.61 5.54 -11.33
C VAL A 78 6.07 5.18 -9.96
N THR A 79 6.10 6.15 -9.05
CA THR A 79 5.65 6.03 -7.67
C THR A 79 4.59 7.10 -7.41
N SER A 80 3.57 6.80 -6.60
CA SER A 80 2.58 7.79 -6.19
C SER A 80 3.21 8.83 -5.26
N ASP A 81 2.68 10.05 -5.31
CA ASP A 81 3.00 11.15 -4.38
C ASP A 81 2.33 10.98 -3.01
N THR A 82 1.31 10.13 -2.94
CA THR A 82 0.59 9.78 -1.72
C THR A 82 1.06 8.46 -1.15
N THR A 83 0.93 8.32 0.17
CA THR A 83 1.23 7.10 0.93
C THR A 83 0.05 6.67 1.78
N ALA A 84 -0.02 5.38 2.14
CA ALA A 84 -0.96 4.80 3.09
C ALA A 84 -0.21 4.11 4.22
N THR A 85 -0.64 4.33 5.46
CA THR A 85 -0.03 3.70 6.65
C THR A 85 -1.00 2.76 7.34
N ASP A 86 -2.26 3.17 7.49
CA ASP A 86 -3.27 2.39 8.19
C ASP A 86 -3.76 1.18 7.40
N ALA A 87 -4.22 0.15 8.12
CA ALA A 87 -4.86 -1.00 7.51
C ALA A 87 -6.13 -0.60 6.77
N GLY A 88 -6.27 -1.06 5.53
CA GLY A 88 -7.37 -0.73 4.66
C GLY A 88 -7.05 -0.96 3.18
N VAL A 89 -8.02 -0.59 2.35
CA VAL A 89 -7.88 -0.56 0.89
C VAL A 89 -7.78 0.90 0.48
N VAL A 90 -6.66 1.30 -0.11
CA VAL A 90 -6.38 2.70 -0.46
C VAL A 90 -6.04 2.80 -1.95
N SER A 91 -6.69 3.73 -2.65
CA SER A 91 -6.40 4.01 -4.06
C SER A 91 -5.41 5.16 -4.18
N HIS A 92 -4.34 4.93 -4.92
CA HIS A 92 -3.33 5.94 -5.28
C HIS A 92 -3.42 6.25 -6.76
N THR A 93 -3.03 7.47 -7.14
CA THR A 93 -2.78 7.80 -8.55
C THR A 93 -1.29 7.79 -8.79
N VAL A 94 -0.84 7.01 -9.78
CA VAL A 94 0.52 7.04 -10.30
C VAL A 94 0.52 7.76 -11.64
N THR A 95 1.52 8.62 -11.86
CA THR A 95 1.61 9.46 -13.05
C THR A 95 2.96 9.33 -13.70
N PHE A 96 2.97 8.93 -14.96
CA PHE A 96 4.10 9.11 -15.86
C PHE A 96 3.93 10.43 -16.61
N ALA A 97 4.85 11.36 -16.40
CA ALA A 97 4.78 12.70 -16.99
C ALA A 97 4.94 12.72 -18.53
N GLY A 98 5.32 11.60 -19.14
CA GLY A 98 5.74 11.55 -20.53
C GLY A 98 7.23 11.85 -20.68
N ASP A 99 7.76 11.60 -21.87
CA ASP A 99 9.12 11.95 -22.24
C ASP A 99 9.17 12.49 -23.68
N ALA A 100 10.36 12.50 -24.31
CA ALA A 100 10.51 12.94 -25.69
C ALA A 100 9.69 12.10 -26.69
N ASN A 101 9.53 10.81 -26.43
CA ASN A 101 8.97 9.80 -27.33
C ASN A 101 7.63 9.21 -26.87
N HIS A 102 7.29 9.39 -25.59
CA HIS A 102 6.11 8.81 -24.97
C HIS A 102 5.18 9.89 -24.41
N LYS A 103 3.88 9.67 -24.57
CA LYS A 103 2.83 10.53 -23.98
C LYS A 103 2.79 10.35 -22.46
N ALA A 104 2.36 11.41 -21.78
CA ALA A 104 1.98 11.31 -20.37
C ALA A 104 0.81 10.33 -20.19
N ALA A 105 0.79 9.65 -19.05
CA ALA A 105 -0.30 8.75 -18.68
C ALA A 105 -0.39 8.62 -17.16
N SER A 106 -1.59 8.35 -16.66
CA SER A 106 -1.83 8.12 -15.25
C SER A 106 -2.69 6.87 -15.05
N LYS A 107 -2.59 6.28 -13.87
CA LYS A 107 -3.41 5.12 -13.48
C LYS A 107 -3.74 5.17 -12.00
N THR A 108 -4.95 4.76 -11.66
CA THR A 108 -5.30 4.45 -10.28
C THR A 108 -4.81 3.04 -9.93
N VAL A 109 -4.03 2.93 -8.86
CA VAL A 109 -3.46 1.68 -8.35
C VAL A 109 -3.90 1.54 -6.89
N THR A 110 -4.48 0.39 -6.56
CA THR A 110 -5.02 0.12 -5.22
C THR A 110 -4.00 -0.62 -4.37
N SER A 111 -3.73 -0.14 -3.16
CA SER A 111 -2.93 -0.80 -2.13
C SER A 111 -3.85 -1.49 -1.11
N TYR A 112 -3.37 -2.59 -0.54
CA TYR A 112 -4.06 -3.41 0.46
C TYR A 112 -3.16 -3.58 1.69
N ILE A 113 -3.51 -2.92 2.78
CA ILE A 113 -2.83 -3.08 4.07
C ILE A 113 -3.75 -3.88 4.99
N LEU A 114 -3.37 -5.12 5.29
CA LEU A 114 -4.12 -6.01 6.16
C LEU A 114 -3.89 -5.66 7.62
N LYS A 115 -4.92 -5.80 8.46
CA LYS A 115 -4.76 -5.64 9.92
C LYS A 115 -3.71 -6.61 10.48
N ALA A 116 -2.86 -6.10 11.37
CA ALA A 116 -1.90 -6.90 12.12
C ALA A 116 -2.56 -7.63 13.30
N THR A 117 -1.87 -8.62 13.87
CA THR A 117 -2.29 -9.28 15.11
C THR A 117 -1.47 -8.71 16.26
N ALA A 118 -2.15 -8.14 17.26
CA ALA A 118 -1.50 -7.70 18.50
C ALA A 118 -1.07 -8.90 19.36
N VAL A 119 0.03 -8.74 20.11
CA VAL A 119 0.45 -9.72 21.12
C VAL A 119 -0.31 -9.43 22.41
N ILE A 120 -1.14 -10.37 22.84
CA ILE A 120 -2.01 -10.19 24.02
C ILE A 120 -1.69 -11.25 25.07
N THR A 121 -1.41 -10.79 26.29
CA THR A 121 -1.21 -11.63 27.47
C THR A 121 -2.26 -11.26 28.51
N VAL A 122 -2.89 -12.27 29.12
CA VAL A 122 -3.85 -12.09 30.21
C VAL A 122 -3.43 -13.01 31.35
N THR A 123 -3.39 -12.48 32.56
CA THR A 123 -3.00 -13.19 33.78
C THR A 123 -4.15 -13.14 34.77
N GLY A 124 -4.69 -14.32 35.09
CA GLY A 124 -5.70 -14.46 36.14
C GLY A 124 -5.10 -14.45 37.53
N TYR A 125 -5.96 -14.46 38.55
CA TYR A 125 -5.57 -14.44 39.95
C TYR A 125 -5.96 -15.74 40.67
N ASN A 126 -5.23 -16.06 41.74
CA ASN A 126 -5.44 -17.24 42.56
C ASN A 126 -5.13 -16.94 44.04
N VAL A 127 -6.08 -16.30 44.70
CA VAL A 127 -5.90 -15.68 46.02
C VAL A 127 -6.71 -16.38 47.10
N VAL A 128 -6.46 -16.02 48.36
CA VAL A 128 -7.32 -16.38 49.51
C VAL A 128 -8.34 -15.26 49.70
N PHE A 129 -9.57 -15.61 50.11
CA PHE A 129 -10.63 -14.63 50.36
C PHE A 129 -10.22 -13.59 51.41
N ASP A 130 -10.22 -12.32 51.00
CA ASP A 130 -9.85 -11.14 51.80
C ASP A 130 -10.97 -10.09 51.85
N GLY A 131 -12.13 -10.37 51.23
CA GLY A 131 -13.26 -9.45 51.14
C GLY A 131 -13.12 -8.34 50.11
N ALA A 132 -12.02 -8.28 49.34
CA ALA A 132 -11.83 -7.33 48.26
C ALA A 132 -12.27 -7.88 46.89
N ALA A 133 -12.56 -7.00 45.94
CA ALA A 133 -12.74 -7.39 44.54
C ALA A 133 -11.38 -7.60 43.87
N HIS A 134 -11.25 -8.68 43.11
CA HIS A 134 -10.07 -9.04 42.33
C HIS A 134 -10.44 -9.06 40.86
N THR A 135 -9.58 -8.55 39.98
CA THR A 135 -9.76 -8.52 38.53
C THR A 135 -8.49 -9.07 37.87
N ALA A 136 -8.63 -9.85 36.78
CA ALA A 136 -7.47 -10.28 36.01
C ALA A 136 -6.71 -9.07 35.44
N THR A 137 -5.43 -9.26 35.13
CA THR A 137 -4.60 -8.22 34.49
C THR A 137 -4.20 -8.66 33.08
N GLY A 138 -3.80 -7.73 32.23
CA GLY A 138 -3.34 -8.07 30.90
C GLY A 138 -2.59 -6.94 30.20
N THR A 139 -1.91 -7.29 29.12
CA THR A 139 -1.19 -6.37 28.23
C THR A 139 -1.53 -6.69 26.78
N ALA A 140 -1.60 -5.66 25.94
CA ALA A 140 -1.67 -5.80 24.50
C ALA A 140 -0.57 -4.95 23.85
N THR A 141 0.23 -5.55 22.99
CA THR A 141 1.39 -4.90 22.36
C THR A 141 1.28 -4.96 20.84
N GLY A 142 1.49 -3.81 20.19
CA GLY A 142 1.48 -3.65 18.75
C GLY A 142 2.74 -4.16 18.05
N VAL A 143 2.76 -4.08 16.72
CA VAL A 143 3.86 -4.59 15.87
C VAL A 143 5.18 -3.83 16.10
N ASN A 144 5.12 -2.58 16.57
CA ASN A 144 6.28 -1.74 16.87
C ASN A 144 6.43 -1.47 18.37
N GLY A 145 5.79 -2.28 19.22
CA GLY A 145 5.86 -2.12 20.67
C GLY A 145 4.88 -1.10 21.24
N GLU A 146 3.87 -0.66 20.47
CA GLU A 146 2.83 0.24 20.96
C GLU A 146 2.06 -0.41 22.11
N ASP A 147 1.78 0.36 23.17
CA ASP A 147 0.85 -0.09 24.22
C ASP A 147 -0.59 0.03 23.73
N LEU A 148 -1.22 -1.11 23.51
CA LEU A 148 -2.60 -1.24 23.08
C LEU A 148 -3.51 -1.71 24.21
N SER A 149 -3.04 -1.73 25.45
CA SER A 149 -3.77 -2.32 26.59
C SER A 149 -5.09 -1.60 26.89
N ALA A 150 -5.25 -0.35 26.44
CA ALA A 150 -6.54 0.36 26.46
C ALA A 150 -7.65 -0.34 25.65
N GLY A 151 -7.29 -1.21 24.70
CA GLY A 151 -8.23 -2.03 23.94
C GLY A 151 -8.68 -3.30 24.66
N LEU A 152 -8.11 -3.64 25.81
CA LEU A 152 -8.50 -4.81 26.60
C LEU A 152 -9.71 -4.51 27.48
N ASN A 153 -10.71 -5.40 27.43
CA ASN A 153 -11.83 -5.41 28.35
C ASN A 153 -11.71 -6.60 29.31
N LEU A 154 -11.38 -6.31 30.57
CA LEU A 154 -11.20 -7.27 31.66
C LEU A 154 -12.41 -7.32 32.62
N SER A 155 -13.47 -6.55 32.35
CA SER A 155 -14.57 -6.34 33.30
C SER A 155 -15.29 -7.61 33.74
N LEU A 156 -15.32 -8.62 32.88
CA LEU A 156 -15.96 -9.92 33.17
C LEU A 156 -15.15 -10.81 34.12
N THR A 157 -13.92 -10.43 34.47
CA THR A 157 -13.01 -11.22 35.31
C THR A 157 -12.99 -10.74 36.76
N THR A 158 -13.97 -9.92 37.17
CA THR A 158 -13.97 -9.29 38.50
C THR A 158 -14.84 -10.06 39.48
N HIS A 159 -14.24 -10.59 40.56
CA HIS A 159 -14.97 -11.32 41.61
C HIS A 159 -14.54 -10.94 43.02
N THR A 160 -15.45 -11.08 43.97
CA THR A 160 -15.20 -10.91 45.42
C THR A 160 -15.40 -12.20 46.21
N ASN A 161 -16.33 -13.06 45.78
CA ASN A 161 -16.68 -14.26 46.54
C ASN A 161 -15.72 -15.43 46.29
N VAL A 162 -15.62 -16.35 47.26
CA VAL A 162 -14.93 -17.64 47.07
C VAL A 162 -15.54 -18.36 45.88
N GLY A 163 -14.68 -18.84 44.97
CA GLY A 163 -15.13 -19.49 43.74
C GLY A 163 -13.98 -19.88 42.81
N VAL A 164 -14.33 -20.73 41.84
CA VAL A 164 -13.49 -21.03 40.68
C VAL A 164 -14.23 -20.51 39.46
N TYR A 165 -13.59 -19.60 38.72
CA TYR A 165 -14.15 -18.94 37.56
C TYR A 165 -13.32 -19.35 36.35
N LEU A 166 -13.88 -20.20 35.49
CA LEU A 166 -13.15 -20.83 34.38
C LEU A 166 -13.55 -20.22 33.05
N ASN A 167 -12.57 -20.10 32.14
CA ASN A 167 -12.76 -19.68 30.76
C ASN A 167 -13.51 -18.35 30.62
N GLU A 168 -13.18 -17.40 31.50
CA GLU A 168 -13.75 -16.06 31.45
C GLU A 168 -13.23 -15.32 30.23
N THR A 169 -14.13 -14.63 29.55
CA THR A 169 -13.83 -14.00 28.27
C THR A 169 -13.20 -12.63 28.49
N VAL A 170 -12.03 -12.43 27.90
CA VAL A 170 -11.37 -11.13 27.76
C VAL A 170 -11.34 -10.76 26.29
N THR A 171 -11.96 -9.63 25.94
CA THR A 171 -11.99 -9.14 24.57
C THR A 171 -10.93 -8.07 24.36
N PHE A 172 -10.35 -8.05 23.16
CA PHE A 172 -9.48 -6.99 22.68
C PHE A 172 -10.09 -6.36 21.43
N THR A 173 -10.26 -5.04 21.44
CA THR A 173 -10.67 -4.26 20.27
C THR A 173 -9.43 -3.66 19.61
N GLY A 174 -9.07 -4.17 18.43
CA GLY A 174 -7.84 -3.80 17.71
C GLY A 174 -7.95 -2.53 16.86
N GLY A 175 -9.17 -1.98 16.74
CA GLY A 175 -9.41 -0.71 16.07
C GLY A 175 -9.08 -0.74 14.57
N THR A 176 -8.43 0.32 14.07
CA THR A 176 -8.11 0.45 12.64
C THR A 176 -7.10 -0.59 12.19
N ASN A 177 -6.01 -0.75 12.94
CA ASN A 177 -4.78 -1.38 12.46
C ASN A 177 -4.56 -2.81 12.95
N TYR A 178 -5.25 -3.22 14.02
CA TYR A 178 -5.11 -4.55 14.61
C TYR A 178 -6.41 -5.34 14.52
N LYS A 179 -6.29 -6.67 14.47
CA LYS A 179 -7.43 -7.59 14.55
C LYS A 179 -7.98 -7.61 15.97
N ASP A 180 -9.30 -7.63 16.09
CA ASP A 180 -9.96 -7.95 17.35
C ASP A 180 -9.58 -9.38 17.76
N ALA A 181 -9.56 -9.62 19.07
CA ALA A 181 -9.19 -10.92 19.61
C ALA A 181 -10.00 -11.25 20.87
N VAL A 182 -10.10 -12.54 21.13
CA VAL A 182 -10.66 -13.08 22.37
C VAL A 182 -9.60 -13.92 23.04
N LYS A 183 -9.42 -13.71 24.35
CA LYS A 183 -8.63 -14.55 25.23
C LYS A 183 -9.53 -15.10 26.31
N LEU A 184 -9.12 -16.24 26.86
CA LEU A 184 -9.78 -16.86 28.00
C LEU A 184 -8.82 -16.82 29.18
N VAL A 185 -9.35 -16.52 30.36
CA VAL A 185 -8.62 -16.55 31.62
C VAL A 185 -9.38 -17.40 32.63
N SER A 186 -8.69 -17.85 33.67
CA SER A 186 -9.31 -18.55 34.78
C SER A 186 -8.80 -17.99 36.08
N ASP A 187 -9.73 -17.77 37.00
CA ASP A 187 -9.54 -17.05 38.24
C ASP A 187 -10.04 -17.88 39.42
N ARG A 188 -9.45 -17.67 40.59
CA ARG A 188 -9.79 -18.43 41.79
C ARG A 188 -9.66 -17.60 43.06
N ILE A 189 -10.70 -17.65 43.89
CA ILE A 189 -10.69 -17.16 45.27
C ILE A 189 -10.95 -18.36 46.18
N ARG A 190 -10.00 -18.67 47.06
CA ARG A 190 -10.03 -19.85 47.94
C ARG A 190 -10.40 -19.47 49.37
N VAL A 191 -10.97 -20.43 50.10
CA VAL A 191 -10.95 -20.40 51.58
C VAL A 191 -9.53 -20.67 52.09
N ILE A 192 -9.29 -20.31 53.36
CA ILE A 192 -8.07 -20.65 54.11
C ILE A 192 -7.97 -22.18 54.25
#